data_AF-O32379-F1
#
_entry.id   AF-O32379-F1
#
_cell.length_a   1.000
_cell.length_b   1.000
_cell.length_c   1.000
_cell.angle_alpha   90.00
_cell.angle_beta   90.00
_cell.angle_gamma   90.00
#
_symmetry.space_group_name_H-M   'P 1'
#
loop_
_entity.id
_entity.type
_entity.pdbx_description
1 polymer ?
#
loop_
_entity_poly.entity_id
_entity_poly.type
_entity_poly.pdbx_seq_one_letter_code
_entity_poly.pdbx_strand_id
1 'polypeptide(L)' 'MAKTIAYDEEARRGLERGLNALADAVKVTLGPKGRNVVLEEVGCPHDHQRWCVHRQGDRAGGS' A
#
# COMPACT_ATOMS: atom_id res chain seq x y z
N MET A 1 14.91 -25.61 5.75
CA MET A 1 15.25 -24.59 4.74
C MET A 1 16.50 -23.87 5.20
N ALA A 2 17.50 -23.72 4.33
CA ALA A 2 18.67 -22.92 4.62
C ALA A 2 18.32 -21.43 4.51
N LYS A 3 18.80 -20.60 5.44
CA LYS A 3 18.62 -19.16 5.39
C LYS A 3 19.78 -18.53 4.62
N THR A 4 19.47 -17.72 3.62
CA THR A 4 20.46 -16.89 2.94
C THR A 4 20.73 -15.67 3.81
N ILE A 5 22.00 -15.48 4.21
CA ILE A 5 22.44 -14.30 4.94
C ILE A 5 23.36 -13.52 4.00
N ALA A 6 22.87 -12.39 3.49
CA ALA A 6 23.65 -11.45 2.70
C ALA A 6 24.28 -10.40 3.63
N TYR A 7 25.48 -9.93 3.30
CA TYR A 7 26.21 -8.94 4.08
C TYR A 7 26.54 -7.71 3.24
N ASP A 8 26.91 -6.63 3.94
CA ASP A 8 27.51 -5.42 3.36
C ASP A 8 26.65 -4.81 2.23
N GLU A 9 27.25 -4.51 1.08
CA GLU A 9 26.61 -3.85 -0.06
C GLU A 9 25.43 -4.62 -0.65
N GLU A 10 25.45 -5.96 -0.65
CA GLU A 10 24.34 -6.77 -1.17
C GLU A 10 23.09 -6.65 -0.28
N ALA A 11 23.28 -6.67 1.03
CA ALA A 11 22.20 -6.46 1.99
C ALA A 11 21.62 -5.04 1.86
N ARG A 12 22.49 -4.03 1.72
CA ARG A 12 22.08 -2.64 1.61
C ARG A 12 21.31 -2.36 0.32
N ARG A 13 21.75 -2.91 -0.81
CA ARG A 13 21.01 -2.83 -2.09
C ARG A 13 19.67 -3.55 -2.04
N GLY A 14 19.60 -4.70 -1.35
CA GLY A 14 18.35 -5.42 -1.13
C GLY A 14 17.34 -4.58 -0.32
N LEU A 15 17.80 -3.96 0.76
CA LEU A 15 16.99 -3.08 1.60
C LEU A 15 16.54 -1.84 0.86
N GLU A 16 17.44 -1.16 0.14
CA GLU A 16 17.13 0.06 -0.61
C GLU A 16 15.98 -0.17 -1.61
N ARG A 17 16.01 -1.28 -2.35
CA ARG A 17 14.93 -1.65 -3.29
C ARG A 17 13.59 -1.84 -2.59
N GLY A 18 13.58 -2.52 -1.45
CA GLY A 18 12.36 -2.74 -0.67
C GLY A 18 11.79 -1.44 -0.08
N LEU A 19 12.67 -0.58 0.42
CA LEU A 19 12.30 0.72 0.97
C LEU A 19 11.75 1.67 -0.11
N ASN A 20 12.36 1.68 -1.30
CA ASN A 20 11.88 2.47 -2.43
C ASN A 20 10.46 2.05 -2.84
N ALA A 21 10.19 0.74 -2.93
CA ALA A 21 8.85 0.24 -3.27
C ALA A 21 7.79 0.69 -2.25
N LEU A 22 8.13 0.67 -0.96
CA LEU A 22 7.24 1.16 0.10
C LEU A 22 7.04 2.68 0.01
N ALA A 23 8.13 3.43 -0.19
CA ALA A 23 8.10 4.88 -0.28
C ALA A 23 7.22 5.35 -1.46
N ASP A 24 7.32 4.70 -2.61
CA ASP A 24 6.49 5.01 -3.77
C ASP A 24 5.00 4.72 -3.52
N ALA A 25 4.68 3.64 -2.81
CA ALA A 25 3.30 3.28 -2.46
C ALA A 25 2.66 4.26 -1.46
N VAL A 26 3.44 4.80 -0.51
CA VAL A 26 2.92 5.76 0.50
C VAL A 26 2.93 7.19 -0.02
N LYS A 27 3.91 7.57 -0.85
CA LYS A 27 4.01 8.92 -1.41
C LYS A 27 2.75 9.35 -2.15
N VAL A 28 2.10 8.42 -2.85
CA VAL A 28 0.88 8.72 -3.61
C VAL A 28 -0.34 9.04 -2.73
N THR A 29 -0.31 8.68 -1.43
CA THR A 29 -1.41 8.96 -0.50
C THR A 29 -1.21 10.24 0.30
N LEU A 30 0.00 10.83 0.27
CA LEU A 30 0.33 12.03 1.04
C LEU A 30 -0.04 13.32 0.30
N GLY A 31 -0.64 14.27 1.02
CA GLY A 31 -0.99 15.60 0.53
C GLY A 31 -2.47 15.78 0.16
N PRO A 32 -2.91 17.03 -0.10
CA PRO A 32 -4.32 17.36 -0.34
C PRO A 32 -4.89 16.80 -1.66
N LYS A 33 -4.06 16.17 -2.49
CA LYS A 33 -4.43 15.47 -3.73
C LYS A 33 -4.00 14.00 -3.71
N GLY A 34 -3.81 13.41 -2.53
CA GLY A 34 -3.49 12.00 -2.36
C GLY A 34 -4.49 11.11 -3.08
N ARG A 35 -3.98 10.10 -3.80
CA ARG A 35 -4.77 9.12 -4.55
C ARG A 35 -4.97 7.87 -3.69
N ASN A 36 -6.10 7.20 -3.87
CA ASN A 36 -6.36 5.95 -3.16
C ASN A 36 -5.51 4.82 -3.74
N VAL A 37 -4.89 4.05 -2.85
CA VAL A 37 -4.16 2.82 -3.19
C VAL A 37 -5.06 1.64 -2.84
N VAL A 38 -5.20 0.71 -3.79
CA VAL A 38 -5.97 -0.52 -3.57
C VAL A 38 -5.04 -1.54 -2.92
N LEU A 39 -5.42 -1.99 -1.72
CA LEU A 39 -4.76 -3.09 -1.03
C LEU A 39 -5.63 -4.34 -1.20
N GLU A 40 -5.03 -5.44 -1.61
CA GLU A 40 -5.71 -6.72 -1.67
C GLU A 40 -5.90 -7.26 -0.24
N GLU A 41 -7.14 -7.52 0.15
CA GLU A 41 -7.45 -8.27 1.36
C GLU A 41 -7.62 -9.75 0.98
N VAL A 42 -6.90 -10.63 1.67
CA VAL A 42 -6.97 -12.09 1.47
C VAL A 42 -8.34 -12.59 1.92
N GLY A 43 -9.31 -12.60 0.99
CA GLY A 43 -10.70 -12.96 1.24
C GLY A 43 -11.72 -12.20 0.38
N CYS A 44 -11.32 -11.11 -0.30
CA CYS A 44 -12.23 -10.32 -1.12
C CYS A 44 -12.23 -10.80 -2.60
N PRO A 45 -13.39 -11.18 -3.18
CA PRO A 45 -13.48 -11.50 -4.60
C PRO A 45 -13.16 -10.27 -5.47
N HIS A 46 -12.34 -10.46 -6.51
CA HIS A 46 -11.84 -9.42 -7.42
C HIS A 46 -12.94 -8.53 -8.07
N ASP A 47 -14.18 -9.01 -8.12
CA ASP A 47 -15.34 -8.28 -8.66
C ASP A 47 -15.78 -7.09 -7.78
N HIS A 48 -15.43 -7.07 -6.49
CA HIS A 48 -15.93 -6.11 -5.50
C HIS A 48 -14.90 -5.08 -4.99
N GLN A 49 -13.79 -4.86 -5.70
CA GLN A 49 -12.74 -3.89 -5.32
C GLN A 49 -13.21 -2.42 -5.30
N ARG A 50 -14.41 -2.12 -5.83
CA ARG A 50 -15.00 -0.77 -5.80
C ARG A 50 -15.50 -0.34 -4.40
N TRP A 51 -15.65 -1.28 -3.46
CA TRP A 51 -16.38 -1.04 -2.21
C TRP A 51 -15.53 -0.57 -1.03
N CYS A 52 -14.19 -0.65 -1.10
CA CYS A 52 -13.31 -0.21 0.00
C CYS A 52 -13.27 1.31 0.20
N VAL A 53 -13.64 2.12 -0.81
CA VAL A 53 -13.60 3.60 -0.70
C VAL A 53 -14.96 4.20 -0.31
N HIS A 54 -16.07 3.45 -0.43
CA HIS A 54 -17.40 4.05 -0.40
C HIS A 54 -18.08 4.10 0.98
N ARG A 55 -17.58 3.40 2.01
CA ARG A 55 -18.29 3.29 3.30
C ARG A 55 -17.89 4.31 4.38
N GLN A 56 -17.07 5.31 4.06
CA GLN A 56 -16.64 6.33 5.04
C GLN A 56 -17.26 7.72 4.82
N GLY A 57 -18.13 7.90 3.80
CA GLY A 57 -18.60 9.22 3.35
C GLY A 57 -20.04 9.63 3.71
N ASP A 58 -20.97 8.73 4.01
CA ASP A 58 -22.40 9.11 4.14
C ASP A 58 -22.82 9.45 5.58
N ARG A 59 -22.04 10.29 6.28
CA ARG A 59 -22.45 10.86 7.57
C ARG A 59 -22.31 12.37 7.68
N ALA A 60 -22.27 13.08 6.56
CA ALA A 60 -22.25 14.55 6.56
C ALA A 60 -23.29 15.13 5.59
N GLY A 61 -24.42 15.57 6.15
CA GLY A 61 -25.13 16.77 5.70
C GLY A 61 -26.45 16.57 4.96
N GLY A 62 -27.53 17.07 5.58
CA GLY A 62 -28.62 17.71 4.85
C GLY A 62 -30.03 17.26 5.24
N SER A 63 -30.60 17.97 6.22
CA SER A 63 -32.03 18.30 6.41
C SER A 63 -33.09 17.20 6.31
#